data_AF-E1TH61-F1
#
_entry.id   AF-E1TH61-F1
#
_cell.length_a   1.000
_cell.length_b   1.000
_cell.length_c   1.000
_cell.angle_alpha   90.00
_cell.angle_beta   90.00
_cell.angle_gamma   90.00
#
_symmetry.space_group_name_H-M   'P 1'
#
loop_
_entity.id
_entity.type
_entity.pdbx_description
1 polymer ?
#
loop_
_entity_poly.entity_id
_entity_poly.type
_entity_poly.pdbx_seq_one_letter_code
_entity_poly.pdbx_strand_id
1 'polypeptide(L)'
;MTQDVTPKPPTGDRPDLQNLDAALSHVDQQVSSGSIASGAAKGILYSLIETLGTLVGDPDLPEHARSGYEGLLEAAREMRAKLDH
;
A
#
# COMPACT_ATOMS: atom_id res chain seq x y z
N MET A 1 1.63 50.17 35.63
CA MET A 1 2.68 49.54 34.82
C MET A 1 2.06 48.31 34.18
N THR A 2 1.44 48.48 33.01
CA THR A 2 0.80 47.39 32.26
C THR A 2 1.87 46.72 31.42
N GLN A 3 2.18 45.46 31.70
CA GLN A 3 3.09 44.69 30.84
C GLN A 3 2.32 44.27 29.59
N ASP A 4 2.67 44.87 28.46
CA ASP A 4 2.36 44.38 27.13
C ASP A 4 3.05 43.02 26.93
N VAL A 5 2.27 41.94 27.04
CA VAL A 5 2.73 40.59 26.69
C VAL A 5 2.30 40.33 25.25
N THR A 6 3.11 40.78 24.30
CA THR A 6 2.92 40.40 22.89
C THR A 6 3.25 38.91 22.76
N PRO A 7 2.31 38.05 22.33
CA PRO A 7 2.59 36.63 22.19
C PRO A 7 3.53 36.41 21.00
N LYS A 8 4.72 35.86 21.27
CA LYS A 8 5.67 35.44 20.24
C LYS A 8 5.01 34.33 19.41
N PRO A 9 5.02 34.41 18.06
CA PRO A 9 4.38 33.40 17.22
C PRO A 9 5.05 32.03 17.44
N PRO A 10 4.27 30.93 17.44
CA PRO A 10 4.80 29.60 17.66
C PRO A 10 5.81 29.30 16.53
N THR A 11 7.07 29.11 16.92
CA THR A 11 8.20 28.89 16.01
C THR A 11 8.59 27.41 15.95
N GLY A 12 7.69 26.51 16.37
CA GLY A 12 7.87 25.07 16.28
C GLY A 12 6.91 24.47 15.25
N ASP A 13 7.39 23.50 14.49
CA ASP A 13 6.68 22.68 13.49
C ASP A 13 6.57 23.19 12.05
N ARG A 14 7.45 24.08 11.59
CA ARG A 14 7.72 24.12 10.14
C ARG A 14 8.79 23.06 9.82
N PRO A 15 8.49 22.04 9.00
CA PRO A 15 9.49 21.06 8.62
C PRO A 15 10.66 21.79 7.94
N ASP A 16 11.88 21.40 8.31
CA ASP A 16 13.08 21.91 7.65
C ASP A 16 12.99 21.64 6.14
N LEU A 17 13.38 22.62 5.32
CA LEU A 17 13.37 22.51 3.86
C LEU A 17 14.18 21.28 3.40
N GLN A 18 15.25 20.95 4.12
CA GLN A 18 16.06 19.75 3.88
C GLN A 18 15.24 18.46 4.02
N ASN A 19 14.33 18.38 4.99
CA ASN A 19 13.46 17.23 5.19
C ASN A 19 12.46 17.08 4.04
N LEU A 20 11.95 18.19 3.52
CA LEU A 20 11.01 18.19 2.40
C LEU A 20 11.69 17.78 1.09
N ASP A 21 12.89 18.28 0.84
CA ASP A 21 13.70 17.91 -0.34
C ASP A 21 14.11 16.43 -0.33
N ALA A 22 14.52 15.92 0.84
CA ALA A 22 14.82 14.50 1.03
C ALA A 22 13.58 13.62 0.81
N ALA A 23 12.40 14.06 1.28
CA ALA A 23 11.14 13.34 1.05
C ALA A 23 10.79 13.27 -0.44
N LEU A 24 10.94 14.38 -1.19
CA LEU A 24 10.72 14.40 -2.64
C LEU A 24 11.69 13.48 -3.38
N SER A 25 12.97 13.53 -3.04
CA SER A 25 14.00 12.64 -3.60
C SER A 25 13.70 11.17 -3.33
N HIS A 26 13.19 10.86 -2.14
CA HIS A 26 12.78 9.49 -1.80
C HIS A 26 11.59 9.03 -2.64
N VAL A 27 10.57 9.88 -2.83
CA VAL A 27 9.43 9.56 -3.70
C VAL A 27 9.88 9.33 -5.14
N ASP A 28 10.75 10.20 -5.68
CA ASP A 28 11.30 10.06 -7.03
C ASP A 28 12.06 8.72 -7.20
N GLN A 29 12.89 8.35 -6.21
CA GLN A 29 13.58 7.08 -6.20
C GLN A 29 12.60 5.89 -6.18
N GLN A 30 11.54 5.96 -5.38
CA GLN A 30 10.53 4.90 -5.26
C GLN A 30 9.70 4.75 -6.54
N VAL A 31 9.39 5.85 -7.24
CA VAL A 31 8.73 5.84 -8.55
C VAL A 31 9.66 5.26 -9.61
N SER A 32 10.88 5.80 -9.72
CA SER A 32 11.85 5.43 -10.76
C SER A 32 12.33 3.98 -10.63
N SER A 33 12.42 3.45 -9.41
CA SER A 33 12.73 2.03 -9.16
C SER A 33 11.54 1.09 -9.37
N GLY A 34 10.32 1.61 -9.57
CA GLY A 34 9.10 0.81 -9.63
C GLY A 34 8.65 0.23 -8.29
N SER A 35 9.28 0.61 -7.17
CA SER A 35 8.99 0.09 -5.83
C SER A 35 7.55 0.40 -5.40
N ILE A 36 7.02 1.59 -5.71
CA ILE A 36 5.62 1.93 -5.43
C ILE A 36 4.66 1.01 -6.19
N ALA A 37 4.92 0.79 -7.49
CA ALA A 37 4.09 -0.05 -8.33
C ALA A 37 4.12 -1.51 -7.87
N SER A 38 5.30 -2.04 -7.51
CA SER A 38 5.45 -3.38 -6.94
C SER A 38 4.70 -3.51 -5.62
N GLY A 39 4.82 -2.54 -4.71
CA GLY A 39 4.09 -2.51 -3.45
C GLY A 39 2.57 -2.48 -3.63
N ALA A 40 2.07 -1.63 -4.53
CA ALA A 40 0.64 -1.57 -4.86
C ALA A 40 0.12 -2.88 -5.46
N ALA A 41 0.88 -3.48 -6.38
CA ALA A 41 0.53 -4.77 -6.99
C ALA A 41 0.47 -5.89 -5.95
N LYS A 42 1.43 -5.94 -5.01
CA LYS A 42 1.38 -6.88 -3.87
C LYS A 42 0.12 -6.68 -3.04
N GLY A 43 -0.21 -5.43 -2.69
CA GLY A 43 -1.43 -5.10 -1.94
C GLY A 43 -2.69 -5.62 -2.63
N ILE A 44 -2.83 -5.36 -3.94
CA ILE A 44 -3.96 -5.85 -4.74
C ILE A 44 -4.02 -7.38 -4.72
N LEU A 45 -2.89 -8.05 -4.91
CA LEU A 45 -2.84 -9.52 -4.93
C LEU A 45 -3.18 -10.12 -3.58
N TYR A 46 -2.76 -9.53 -2.45
CA TYR A 46 -3.19 -9.98 -1.13
C TYR A 46 -4.72 -9.91 -0.97
N SER A 47 -5.32 -8.77 -1.33
CA SER A 47 -6.78 -8.59 -1.26
C SER A 47 -7.53 -9.57 -2.17
N LEU A 48 -7.01 -9.83 -3.38
CA LEU A 48 -7.59 -10.80 -4.30
C LEU A 48 -7.50 -12.23 -3.77
N ILE A 49 -6.34 -12.63 -3.25
CA ILE A 49 -6.13 -13.96 -2.66
C ILE A 49 -7.08 -14.20 -1.48
N GLU A 50 -7.24 -13.20 -0.61
CA GLU A 50 -8.17 -13.27 0.52
C GLU A 50 -9.63 -13.39 0.06
N THR A 51 -10.04 -12.56 -0.91
CA THR A 51 -11.40 -12.59 -1.45
C THR A 51 -11.70 -13.94 -2.11
N LEU A 52 -10.79 -14.43 -2.96
CA LEU A 52 -10.94 -15.72 -3.63
C LEU A 52 -10.91 -16.89 -2.63
N GLY A 53 -10.05 -16.83 -1.62
CA GLY A 53 -10.00 -17.82 -0.55
C GLY A 53 -11.32 -17.87 0.24
N THR A 54 -11.94 -16.72 0.50
CA THR A 54 -13.24 -16.63 1.16
C THR A 54 -14.34 -17.28 0.30
N LEU A 55 -14.36 -17.00 -1.00
CA LEU A 55 -15.33 -17.60 -1.93
C LEU A 55 -15.15 -19.12 -2.03
N VAL A 56 -13.92 -19.61 -2.21
CA VAL A 56 -13.63 -21.05 -2.23
C VAL A 56 -13.93 -21.70 -0.88
N GLY A 57 -13.80 -20.98 0.23
CA GLY A 57 -14.15 -21.47 1.56
C GLY A 57 -15.66 -21.67 1.81
N ASP A 58 -16.52 -21.10 0.96
CA ASP A 58 -17.97 -21.23 1.08
C ASP A 58 -18.42 -22.67 0.76
N PRO A 59 -19.03 -23.41 1.71
CA PRO A 59 -19.51 -24.77 1.46
C PRO A 59 -20.67 -24.81 0.46
N ASP A 60 -21.40 -23.71 0.29
CA ASP A 60 -22.55 -23.63 -0.60
C ASP A 60 -22.17 -23.25 -2.05
N LEU A 61 -20.88 -22.97 -2.30
CA LEU A 61 -20.39 -22.60 -3.62
C LEU A 61 -20.56 -23.74 -4.64
N PRO A 62 -21.23 -23.50 -5.80
CA PRO A 62 -21.38 -24.50 -6.84
C PRO A 62 -20.04 -24.98 -7.40
N GLU A 63 -19.93 -26.28 -7.68
CA GLU A 63 -18.66 -26.92 -8.08
C GLU A 63 -18.01 -26.32 -9.34
N HIS A 64 -18.82 -25.93 -10.32
CA HIS A 64 -18.33 -25.28 -11.54
C HIS A 64 -17.77 -23.87 -11.29
N ALA A 65 -18.26 -23.18 -10.25
CA ALA A 65 -17.72 -21.89 -9.82
C ALA A 65 -16.48 -22.07 -8.94
N ARG A 66 -16.47 -23.10 -8.07
CA ARG A 66 -15.34 -23.48 -7.21
C ARG A 66 -14.07 -23.69 -8.00
N SER A 67 -14.09 -24.58 -8.99
CA SER A 67 -12.93 -24.84 -9.87
C SER A 67 -12.39 -23.58 -10.56
N GLY A 68 -13.28 -22.66 -10.96
CA GLY A 68 -12.91 -21.37 -11.55
C GLY A 68 -12.20 -20.45 -10.55
N TYR A 69 -12.74 -20.31 -9.34
CA TYR A 69 -12.12 -19.48 -8.29
C TYR A 69 -10.83 -20.08 -7.74
N GLU A 70 -10.72 -21.40 -7.66
CA GLU A 70 -9.47 -22.09 -7.30
C GLU A 70 -8.37 -21.83 -8.36
N GLY A 71 -8.71 -21.89 -9.64
CA GLY A 71 -7.78 -21.54 -10.72
C GLY A 71 -7.30 -20.10 -10.64
N LEU A 72 -8.20 -19.15 -10.35
CA LEU A 72 -7.84 -17.74 -10.14
C LEU A 72 -6.98 -17.55 -8.88
N LEU A 73 -7.28 -18.27 -7.80
CA LEU A 73 -6.55 -18.21 -6.55
C LEU A 73 -5.10 -18.68 -6.75
N GLU A 74 -4.89 -19.76 -7.48
CA GLU A 74 -3.55 -20.25 -7.84
C GLU A 74 -2.81 -19.25 -8.74
N ALA A 75 -3.46 -18.69 -9.76
CA ALA A 75 -2.86 -17.68 -10.63
C ALA A 75 -2.45 -16.42 -9.84
N ALA A 76 -3.27 -15.97 -8.90
CA ALA A 76 -2.96 -14.82 -8.04
C ALA A 76 -1.77 -15.12 -7.11
N ARG A 77 -1.67 -16.33 -6.55
CA ARG A 77 -0.53 -16.77 -5.73
C ARG A 77 0.76 -16.82 -6.54
N GLU A 78 0.71 -17.33 -7.77
CA GLU A 78 1.85 -17.37 -8.69
C GLU A 78 2.33 -15.95 -9.06
N MET A 79 1.39 -15.05 -9.40
CA MET A 79 1.72 -13.65 -9.69
C MET A 79 2.36 -12.96 -8.49
N ARG A 80 1.87 -13.21 -7.27
CA ARG A 80 2.48 -12.64 -6.06
C ARG A 80 3.91 -13.13 -5.86
N ALA A 81 4.15 -14.43 -6.04
CA ALA A 81 5.50 -15.00 -5.92
C ALA A 81 6.48 -14.34 -6.89
N LYS A 82 6.03 -13.98 -8.11
CA LYS A 82 6.85 -13.27 -9.09
C LYS A 82 7.23 -11.84 -8.68
N LEU A 83 6.50 -11.20 -7.75
CA LEU A 83 6.82 -9.87 -7.24
C LEU A 83 7.77 -9.89 -6.03
N ASP A 84 8.00 -11.06 -5.44
CA ASP A 84 8.94 -11.28 -4.34
C ASP A 84 10.35 -11.69 -4.82
N HIS A 85 10.51 -11.88 -6.14
CA HIS A 85 11.78 -12.15 -6.84
C HIS A 85 12.25 -10.94 -7.63
#